data_AF-A0A7X9GBT4-F1
#
_entry.id   AF-A0A7X9GBT4-F1
#
_cell.length_a   1.000
_cell.length_b   1.000
_cell.length_c   1.000
_cell.angle_alpha   90.00
_cell.angle_beta   90.00
_cell.angle_gamma   90.00
#
_symmetry.space_group_name_H-M   'P 1'
#
loop_
_entity.id
_entity.type
_entity.pdbx_description
1 polymer ?
#
loop_
_entity_poly.entity_id
_entity_poly.type
_entity_poly.pdbx_seq_one_letter_code
_entity_poly.pdbx_strand_id
1 'polypeptide(L)'
;IFLRFDEDVSAGDGIEWDNLDGEQNGIKLTRDYYSGEIYYFEKIKNAKLDSKIRLTSSSKLLSRAGESYFKNHILFPIDMKIEIKVDKKPKLEVFYREFSIIREAEEVVQRGINLSTDKDRIVEQLSKLGDTVFNVNSIDVDLEEGSFLSIKSLNQLRRDAVEGLEKLILQKQKKIDVIDSDYFRKRKEILTVSKTEKGSKKLTIKISNKNHLEQLDLDKIDRIYLPIELYNEENLSILNQKLIEVYLWTDNILYEEDILEIESKIETYNSIKGIAVSNIGTFEKFNTKFRNRIHADMGLNIFNSATAKWFMTNGAKGITLSSELNIKQIHKIAGKIGGEIESLVYGYIPVMITKNCPMAYIKNCKDDNNCKSCNFANGYSLLDRMGKEFRLERKNGFTNIYNSVPIMSLEAIPKIRKAGVTNFRLNFTFENNIKEIQDIYYDYLYNTIDEQEVNEFMKEYKKKHEVTNGHFFRGVL
;
A
#
# COMPACT_ATOMS: atom_id res chain seq x y z
N ILE A 1 -16.65 -5.37 -36.83
CA ILE A 1 -16.99 -3.97 -36.48
C ILE A 1 -15.93 -3.06 -37.07
N PHE A 2 -16.32 -1.91 -37.60
CA PHE A 2 -15.37 -0.93 -38.13
C PHE A 2 -15.04 0.09 -37.04
N LEU A 3 -13.76 0.31 -36.79
CA LEU A 3 -13.25 1.27 -35.83
C LEU A 3 -12.51 2.38 -36.59
N ARG A 4 -12.68 3.62 -36.14
CA ARG A 4 -11.87 4.76 -36.57
C ARG A 4 -11.13 5.28 -35.35
N PHE A 5 -9.82 5.47 -35.48
CA PHE A 5 -9.00 6.03 -34.41
C PHE A 5 -8.79 7.52 -34.64
N ASP A 6 -8.91 8.32 -33.58
CA ASP A 6 -8.65 9.76 -33.61
C ASP A 6 -7.14 10.06 -33.43
N GLU A 7 -6.37 9.09 -32.93
CA GLU A 7 -4.92 9.16 -32.74
C GLU A 7 -4.27 7.84 -33.20
N ASP A 8 -2.96 7.88 -33.50
CA ASP A 8 -2.20 6.67 -33.83
C ASP A 8 -2.12 5.74 -32.61
N VAL A 9 -2.40 4.44 -32.80
CA VAL A 9 -2.29 3.41 -31.76
C VAL A 9 -1.37 2.29 -32.20
N SER A 10 -0.55 1.81 -31.28
CA SER A 10 0.53 0.86 -31.59
C SER A 10 0.17 -0.58 -31.23
N ALA A 11 0.88 -1.52 -31.85
CA ALA A 11 0.88 -2.91 -31.46
C ALA A 11 1.23 -3.04 -29.97
N GLY A 12 0.37 -3.72 -29.22
CA GLY A 12 0.51 -3.88 -27.78
C GLY A 12 -0.24 -2.86 -26.93
N ASP A 13 -0.89 -1.86 -27.54
CA ASP A 13 -1.80 -0.96 -26.84
C ASP A 13 -3.09 -1.68 -26.43
N GLY A 14 -3.65 -1.31 -25.29
CA GLY A 14 -4.96 -1.78 -24.82
C GLY A 14 -6.04 -0.77 -25.20
N ILE A 15 -7.12 -1.24 -25.82
CA ILE A 15 -8.29 -0.44 -26.16
C ILE A 15 -9.54 -1.01 -25.52
N GLU A 16 -10.51 -0.15 -25.20
CA GLU A 16 -11.79 -0.51 -24.58
C GLU A 16 -12.96 0.25 -25.22
N TRP A 17 -14.15 -0.36 -25.25
CA TRP A 17 -15.39 0.23 -25.76
C TRP A 17 -16.60 -0.17 -24.90
N ASP A 18 -17.71 0.53 -25.09
CA ASP A 18 -18.98 0.23 -24.42
C ASP A 18 -19.83 -0.74 -25.27
N ASN A 19 -20.40 -1.76 -24.64
CA ASN A 19 -21.30 -2.72 -25.27
C ASN A 19 -22.77 -2.28 -25.22
N LEU A 20 -23.63 -2.99 -25.96
CA LEU A 20 -25.09 -2.75 -25.98
C LEU A 20 -25.78 -3.04 -24.62
N ASP A 21 -25.20 -3.92 -23.80
CA ASP A 21 -25.68 -4.28 -22.46
C ASP A 21 -25.21 -3.31 -21.36
N GLY A 22 -24.37 -2.32 -21.71
CA GLY A 22 -23.82 -1.35 -20.77
C GLY A 22 -22.50 -1.78 -20.10
N GLU A 23 -22.00 -3.00 -20.37
CA GLU A 23 -20.68 -3.43 -19.92
C GLU A 23 -19.57 -2.87 -20.82
N GLN A 24 -18.31 -2.93 -20.34
CA GLN A 24 -17.13 -2.52 -21.09
C GLN A 24 -16.26 -3.74 -21.42
N ASN A 25 -15.77 -3.80 -22.66
CA ASN A 25 -14.86 -4.84 -23.13
C ASN A 25 -13.61 -4.22 -23.74
N GLY A 26 -12.47 -4.87 -23.54
CA GLY A 26 -11.20 -4.42 -24.10
C GLY A 26 -10.36 -5.52 -24.73
N ILE A 27 -9.47 -5.12 -25.64
CA ILE A 27 -8.48 -5.99 -26.29
C ILE A 27 -7.12 -5.31 -26.33
N LYS A 28 -6.08 -6.14 -26.46
CA LYS A 28 -4.74 -5.70 -26.80
C LYS A 28 -4.55 -5.76 -28.32
N LEU A 29 -4.08 -4.67 -28.92
CA LEU A 29 -3.83 -4.57 -30.35
C LEU A 29 -2.61 -5.42 -30.74
N THR A 30 -2.65 -6.05 -31.93
CA THR A 30 -1.59 -6.93 -32.43
C THR A 30 -0.75 -6.29 -33.53
N ARG A 31 -1.13 -5.11 -34.00
CA ARG A 31 -0.47 -4.33 -35.05
C ARG A 31 -0.75 -2.84 -34.83
N ASP A 32 -0.06 -2.00 -35.58
CA ASP A 32 -0.25 -0.55 -35.55
C ASP A 32 -1.48 -0.14 -36.38
N TYR A 33 -2.12 0.95 -35.96
CA TYR A 33 -3.25 1.58 -36.64
C TYR A 33 -3.09 3.10 -36.59
N TYR A 34 -3.44 3.77 -37.68
CA TYR A 34 -3.18 5.19 -37.89
C TYR A 34 -4.44 6.03 -37.77
N SER A 35 -4.28 7.26 -37.27
CA SER A 35 -5.35 8.22 -37.10
C SER A 35 -6.07 8.52 -38.42
N GLY A 36 -7.40 8.65 -38.34
CA GLY A 36 -8.25 8.97 -39.49
C GLY A 36 -8.59 7.79 -40.41
N GLU A 37 -7.91 6.65 -40.28
CA GLU A 37 -8.21 5.44 -41.04
C GLU A 37 -9.30 4.59 -40.38
N ILE A 38 -10.05 3.84 -41.20
CA ILE A 38 -11.12 2.94 -40.74
C ILE A 38 -10.64 1.49 -40.88
N TYR A 39 -10.69 0.75 -39.78
CA TYR A 39 -10.21 -0.63 -39.72
C TYR A 39 -11.31 -1.60 -39.32
N TYR A 40 -11.33 -2.76 -39.96
CA TYR A 40 -12.23 -3.85 -39.60
C TYR A 40 -11.63 -4.73 -38.51
N PHE A 41 -12.43 -5.01 -37.48
CA PHE A 41 -12.12 -5.94 -36.39
C PHE A 41 -13.18 -7.05 -36.33
N GLU A 42 -12.73 -8.29 -36.51
CA GLU A 42 -13.58 -9.49 -36.48
C GLU A 42 -13.91 -9.94 -35.04
N LYS A 43 -12.96 -9.74 -34.10
CA LYS A 43 -13.07 -10.22 -32.72
C LYS A 43 -13.89 -9.33 -31.78
N ILE A 44 -14.38 -8.18 -32.25
CA ILE A 44 -15.19 -7.26 -31.46
C ILE A 44 -16.66 -7.61 -31.67
N LYS A 45 -17.32 -8.05 -30.60
CA LYS A 45 -18.73 -8.44 -30.56
C LYS A 45 -19.49 -7.53 -29.59
N ASN A 46 -20.77 -7.31 -29.87
CA ASN A 46 -21.71 -6.56 -29.01
C ASN A 46 -21.33 -5.11 -28.70
N ALA A 47 -20.38 -4.51 -29.42
CA ALA A 47 -20.05 -3.10 -29.23
C ALA A 47 -21.23 -2.21 -29.63
N LYS A 48 -21.52 -1.20 -28.81
CA LYS A 48 -22.52 -0.18 -29.10
C LYS A 48 -22.04 0.68 -30.27
N LEU A 49 -22.91 0.91 -31.25
CA LEU A 49 -22.62 1.81 -32.37
C LEU A 49 -22.29 3.21 -31.83
N ASP A 50 -21.28 3.85 -32.42
CA ASP A 50 -20.76 5.17 -32.02
C ASP A 50 -20.18 5.22 -30.59
N SER A 51 -19.87 4.08 -29.98
CA SER A 51 -19.12 4.05 -28.71
C SER A 51 -17.72 4.66 -28.88
N LYS A 52 -17.28 5.40 -27.86
CA LYS A 52 -15.92 5.92 -27.80
C LYS A 52 -14.94 4.79 -27.52
N ILE A 53 -13.95 4.64 -28.38
CA ILE A 53 -12.82 3.75 -28.14
C ILE A 53 -11.84 4.48 -27.22
N ARG A 54 -11.53 3.88 -26.07
CA ARG A 54 -10.64 4.45 -25.06
C ARG A 54 -9.32 3.69 -25.07
N LEU A 55 -8.21 4.41 -25.09
CA LEU A 55 -6.88 3.85 -24.89
C LEU A 55 -6.67 3.58 -23.39
N THR A 56 -6.67 2.32 -22.97
CA THR A 56 -6.51 1.92 -21.56
C THR A 56 -5.05 1.65 -21.20
N SER A 57 -4.21 1.33 -22.19
CA SER A 57 -2.76 1.23 -22.00
C SER A 57 -2.01 1.56 -23.29
N SER A 58 -0.93 2.34 -23.18
CA SER A 58 -0.02 2.63 -24.29
C SER A 58 1.31 1.94 -24.06
N SER A 59 1.64 0.99 -24.93
CA SER A 59 2.92 0.28 -24.97
C SER A 59 4.11 1.23 -25.08
N LYS A 60 4.02 2.23 -25.97
CA LYS A 60 5.03 3.27 -26.16
C LYS A 60 5.22 4.13 -24.91
N LEU A 61 4.12 4.53 -24.26
CA LEU A 61 4.17 5.31 -23.02
C LEU A 61 4.81 4.50 -21.88
N LEU A 62 4.42 3.23 -21.74
CA LEU A 62 4.97 2.33 -20.72
C LEU A 62 6.47 2.06 -20.95
N SER A 63 6.90 1.88 -22.19
CA SER A 63 8.33 1.75 -22.54
C SER A 63 9.10 3.03 -22.18
N ARG A 64 8.57 4.20 -22.56
CA ARG A 64 9.18 5.50 -22.23
C ARG A 64 9.25 5.75 -20.73
N ALA A 65 8.20 5.39 -19.98
CA ALA A 65 8.21 5.45 -18.52
C ALA A 65 9.26 4.47 -17.96
N GLY A 66 9.36 3.26 -18.51
CA GLY A 66 10.41 2.29 -18.23
C GLY A 66 11.82 2.86 -18.37
N GLU A 67 12.11 3.48 -19.52
CA GLU A 67 13.39 4.12 -19.81
C GLU A 67 13.70 5.31 -18.89
N SER A 68 12.68 6.05 -18.46
CA SER A 68 12.86 7.18 -17.53
C SER A 68 13.36 6.77 -16.15
N TYR A 69 13.17 5.52 -15.73
CA TYR A 69 13.74 5.01 -14.47
C TYR A 69 15.26 4.84 -14.54
N PHE A 70 15.83 4.68 -15.74
CA PHE A 70 17.25 4.36 -15.94
C PHE A 70 18.09 5.56 -16.41
N LYS A 71 17.49 6.57 -17.06
CA LYS A 71 18.18 7.81 -17.50
C LYS A 71 17.85 9.00 -16.60
N ASN A 72 18.49 9.05 -15.44
CA ASN A 72 18.28 10.08 -14.42
C ASN A 72 19.20 11.31 -14.62
N HIS A 73 18.91 12.16 -15.60
CA HIS A 73 19.27 13.58 -15.46
C HIS A 73 18.11 14.43 -15.96
N ILE A 74 17.34 14.99 -15.03
CA ILE A 74 16.49 16.15 -15.35
C ILE A 74 17.46 17.26 -15.72
N LEU A 75 17.58 17.56 -17.01
CA LEU A 75 18.37 18.67 -17.49
C LEU A 75 17.54 19.94 -17.45
N PHE A 76 18.11 21.01 -16.91
CA PHE A 76 17.46 22.30 -16.78
C PHE A 76 17.78 23.19 -18.01
N PRO A 77 16.75 23.63 -18.77
CA PRO A 77 16.95 24.40 -20.00
C PRO A 77 17.42 25.82 -19.68
N ILE A 78 18.63 26.19 -20.12
CA ILE A 78 19.20 27.52 -19.94
C ILE A 78 19.28 28.29 -21.26
N ASP A 79 19.07 29.60 -21.17
CA ASP A 79 19.28 30.52 -22.28
C ASP A 79 20.62 31.24 -22.11
N MET A 80 21.31 31.50 -23.22
CA MET A 80 22.60 32.18 -23.22
C MET A 80 22.57 33.39 -24.15
N LYS A 81 23.22 34.46 -23.74
CA LYS A 81 23.50 35.62 -24.59
C LYS A 81 24.97 35.98 -24.51
N ILE A 82 25.65 36.02 -25.65
CA ILE A 82 27.07 36.38 -25.71
C ILE A 82 27.30 37.63 -26.56
N GLU A 83 28.10 38.55 -26.05
CA GLU A 83 28.54 39.78 -26.72
C GLU A 83 30.06 39.74 -26.91
N ILE A 84 30.51 39.85 -28.16
CA ILE A 84 31.93 39.83 -28.56
C ILE A 84 32.19 41.06 -29.44
N LYS A 85 32.97 42.01 -28.91
CA LYS A 85 33.32 43.28 -29.56
C LYS A 85 34.82 43.52 -29.51
N VAL A 86 35.39 44.09 -30.57
CA VAL A 86 36.83 44.34 -30.70
C VAL A 86 37.30 45.29 -29.60
N ASP A 87 38.48 45.02 -29.04
CA ASP A 87 39.08 45.79 -27.93
C ASP A 87 38.27 45.80 -26.62
N LYS A 88 37.25 44.93 -26.51
CA LYS A 88 36.47 44.72 -25.27
C LYS A 88 36.61 43.27 -24.79
N LYS A 89 36.31 43.06 -23.50
CA LYS A 89 36.18 41.71 -22.95
C LYS A 89 34.84 41.09 -23.38
N PRO A 90 34.84 39.87 -23.92
CA PRO A 90 33.60 39.13 -24.21
C PRO A 90 32.74 38.99 -22.96
N LYS A 91 31.42 39.13 -23.10
CA LYS A 91 30.46 38.95 -22.00
C LYS A 91 29.52 37.82 -22.34
N LEU A 92 29.36 36.86 -21.43
CA LEU A 92 28.38 35.79 -21.51
C LEU A 92 27.39 35.95 -20.36
N GLU A 93 26.12 36.10 -20.71
CA GLU A 93 25.01 36.05 -19.79
C GLU A 93 24.29 34.71 -19.92
N VAL A 94 24.00 34.06 -18.80
CA VAL A 94 23.30 32.78 -18.75
C VAL A 94 22.10 32.90 -17.82
N PHE A 95 20.94 32.48 -18.31
CA PHE A 95 19.67 32.64 -17.63
C PHE A 95 18.96 31.31 -17.40
N TYR A 96 18.29 31.21 -16.26
CA TYR A 96 17.36 30.15 -15.95
C TYR A 96 16.23 30.70 -15.09
N ARG A 97 15.01 30.80 -15.64
CA ARG A 97 13.84 31.38 -14.95
C ARG A 97 14.16 32.78 -14.39
N GLU A 98 14.14 32.97 -13.08
CA GLU A 98 14.45 34.23 -12.42
C GLU A 98 15.94 34.43 -12.10
N PHE A 99 16.79 33.43 -12.40
CA PHE A 99 18.22 33.50 -12.18
C PHE A 99 18.93 33.97 -13.45
N SER A 100 19.81 34.96 -13.30
CA SER A 100 20.73 35.40 -14.35
C SER A 100 22.13 35.55 -13.76
N ILE A 101 23.14 35.24 -14.55
CA ILE A 101 24.51 35.59 -14.23
C ILE A 101 25.27 36.05 -15.47
N ILE A 102 26.07 37.10 -15.30
CA ILE A 102 26.99 37.62 -16.31
C ILE A 102 28.42 37.27 -15.90
N ARG A 103 29.20 36.79 -16.88
CA ARG A 103 30.65 36.61 -16.77
C ARG A 103 31.36 37.29 -17.93
N GLU A 104 32.55 37.80 -17.66
CA GLU A 104 33.43 38.37 -18.68
C GLU A 104 34.65 37.47 -18.84
N ALA A 105 35.15 37.30 -20.06
CA ALA A 105 36.40 36.59 -20.28
C ALA A 105 37.61 37.41 -19.80
N GLU A 106 38.69 36.73 -19.45
CA GLU A 106 39.93 37.39 -19.01
C GLU A 106 40.65 38.10 -20.16
N GLU A 107 40.61 37.50 -21.36
CA GLU A 107 41.23 38.00 -22.58
C GLU A 107 40.35 39.06 -23.26
N VAL A 108 41.00 40.08 -23.82
CA VAL A 108 40.35 41.10 -24.68
C VAL A 108 40.26 40.56 -26.10
N VAL A 109 39.13 40.81 -26.78
CA VAL A 109 38.95 40.43 -28.18
C VAL A 109 39.97 41.16 -29.06
N GLN A 110 40.72 40.41 -29.84
CA GLN A 110 41.68 40.96 -30.80
C GLN A 110 41.06 41.04 -32.20
N ARG A 111 41.60 41.90 -33.06
CA ARG A 111 41.19 41.95 -34.46
C ARG A 111 41.90 40.84 -35.24
N GLY A 112 41.13 39.88 -35.74
CA GLY A 112 41.62 38.76 -36.54
C GLY A 112 41.76 39.13 -38.01
N ILE A 113 42.99 39.26 -38.51
CA ILE A 113 43.25 39.60 -39.92
C ILE A 113 43.11 38.37 -40.85
N ASN A 114 43.39 37.15 -40.36
CA ASN A 114 43.33 35.88 -41.11
C ASN A 114 42.56 34.74 -40.40
N LEU A 115 42.09 34.95 -39.17
CA LEU A 115 41.22 34.02 -38.44
C LEU A 115 40.17 34.85 -37.70
N SER A 116 38.97 34.98 -38.26
CA SER A 116 37.80 35.50 -37.55
C SER A 116 37.09 34.38 -36.82
N THR A 117 36.48 34.69 -35.67
CA THR A 117 35.60 33.74 -34.98
C THR A 117 34.27 33.62 -35.73
N ASP A 118 33.84 32.40 -36.00
CA ASP A 118 32.57 32.13 -36.69
C ASP A 118 31.41 31.95 -35.67
N LYS A 119 30.22 32.44 -36.03
CA LYS A 119 29.01 32.41 -35.19
C LYS A 119 28.60 30.97 -34.89
N ASP A 120 28.63 30.10 -35.89
CA ASP A 120 28.25 28.68 -35.75
C ASP A 120 29.21 27.95 -34.79
N ARG A 121 30.49 28.29 -34.86
CA ARG A 121 31.51 27.76 -33.96
C ARG A 121 31.30 28.21 -32.51
N ILE A 122 30.84 29.44 -32.28
CA ILE A 122 30.50 29.93 -30.93
C ILE A 122 29.34 29.14 -30.35
N VAL A 123 28.26 28.98 -31.12
CA VAL A 123 27.08 28.20 -30.73
C VAL A 123 27.46 26.76 -30.40
N GLU A 124 28.30 26.13 -31.24
CA GLU A 124 28.76 24.75 -31.03
C GLU A 124 29.54 24.60 -29.72
N GLN A 125 30.45 25.52 -29.40
CA GLN A 125 31.21 25.42 -28.14
C GLN A 125 30.35 25.75 -26.92
N LEU A 126 29.46 26.75 -26.98
CA LEU A 126 28.58 27.09 -25.86
C LEU A 126 27.57 25.97 -25.55
N SER A 127 27.19 25.17 -26.54
CA SER A 127 26.26 24.04 -26.39
C SER A 127 26.83 22.82 -25.64
N LYS A 128 28.15 22.76 -25.41
CA LYS A 128 28.82 21.61 -24.78
C LYS A 128 28.71 21.63 -23.25
N LEU A 129 27.55 21.18 -22.75
CA LEU A 129 27.18 21.15 -21.32
C LEU A 129 27.16 19.75 -20.67
N GLY A 130 27.77 18.75 -21.32
CA GLY A 130 27.59 17.33 -20.99
C GLY A 130 27.89 16.89 -19.54
N ASP A 131 28.73 17.61 -18.81
CA ASP A 131 29.07 17.31 -17.40
C ASP A 131 28.23 18.11 -16.39
N THR A 132 27.15 18.77 -16.83
CA THR A 132 26.33 19.66 -16.00
C THR A 132 24.88 19.20 -15.96
N VAL A 133 24.11 19.69 -14.99
CA VAL A 133 22.66 19.47 -14.89
C VAL A 133 21.85 20.34 -15.86
N PHE A 134 22.48 21.01 -16.83
CA PHE A 134 21.83 21.95 -17.73
C PHE A 134 21.86 21.46 -19.19
N ASN A 135 20.86 21.87 -19.96
CA ASN A 135 20.86 21.80 -21.42
C ASN A 135 20.60 23.18 -22.01
N VAL A 136 21.09 23.43 -23.23
CA VAL A 136 20.83 24.70 -23.91
C VAL A 136 19.42 24.72 -24.49
N ASN A 137 18.68 25.79 -24.20
CA ASN A 137 17.40 26.10 -24.82
C ASN A 137 17.57 27.08 -25.98
N SER A 138 18.28 28.18 -25.78
CA SER A 138 18.61 29.15 -26.84
C SER A 138 19.97 29.82 -26.61
N ILE A 139 20.60 30.27 -27.70
CA ILE A 139 21.85 31.05 -27.67
C ILE A 139 21.69 32.24 -28.62
N ASP A 140 21.77 33.45 -28.06
CA ASP A 140 21.87 34.71 -28.80
C ASP A 140 23.35 35.14 -28.88
N VAL A 141 23.82 35.49 -30.08
CA VAL A 141 25.23 35.83 -30.35
C VAL A 141 25.30 37.18 -31.05
N ASP A 142 25.78 38.19 -30.33
CA ASP A 142 26.16 39.52 -30.83
C ASP A 142 27.68 39.53 -31.07
N LEU A 143 28.08 39.49 -32.35
CA LEU A 143 29.47 39.34 -32.79
C LEU A 143 29.85 40.48 -33.74
N GLU A 144 30.87 41.27 -33.38
CA GLU A 144 31.45 42.29 -34.24
C GLU A 144 32.39 41.69 -35.30
N GLU A 145 32.28 42.15 -36.56
CA GLU A 145 33.08 41.64 -37.67
C GLU A 145 34.59 41.79 -37.43
N GLY A 146 35.35 40.73 -37.76
CA GLY A 146 36.80 40.70 -37.56
C GLY A 146 37.24 40.47 -36.10
N SER A 147 36.31 40.16 -35.19
CA SER A 147 36.63 39.72 -33.83
C SER A 147 37.30 38.35 -33.81
N PHE A 148 38.36 38.21 -33.02
CA PHE A 148 39.03 36.95 -32.73
C PHE A 148 38.98 36.65 -31.22
N LEU A 149 38.39 35.50 -30.89
CA LEU A 149 38.35 34.92 -29.56
C LEU A 149 38.81 33.46 -29.61
N SER A 150 39.71 33.08 -28.69
CA SER A 150 40.22 31.71 -28.61
C SER A 150 39.13 30.73 -28.11
N ILE A 151 39.12 29.50 -28.63
CA ILE A 151 38.20 28.43 -28.14
C ILE A 151 38.42 28.17 -26.65
N LYS A 152 39.68 28.26 -26.19
CA LYS A 152 40.02 28.08 -24.78
C LYS A 152 39.31 29.13 -23.92
N SER A 153 39.34 30.41 -24.32
CA SER A 153 38.64 31.48 -23.62
C SER A 153 37.13 31.29 -23.65
N LEU A 154 36.54 30.87 -24.78
CA LEU A 154 35.10 30.63 -24.88
C LEU A 154 34.63 29.46 -24.00
N ASN A 155 35.40 28.37 -23.97
CA ASN A 155 35.12 27.22 -23.12
C ASN A 155 35.25 27.57 -21.63
N GLN A 156 36.23 28.39 -21.26
CA GLN A 156 36.38 28.86 -19.88
C GLN A 156 35.22 29.75 -19.48
N LEU A 157 34.86 30.74 -20.31
CA LEU A 157 33.74 31.64 -20.08
C LEU A 157 32.41 30.87 -19.90
N ARG A 158 32.17 29.84 -20.73
CA ARG A 158 31.02 28.94 -20.58
C ARG A 158 31.01 28.26 -19.22
N ARG A 159 32.13 27.64 -18.81
CA ARG A 159 32.24 26.92 -17.54
C ARG A 159 31.99 27.85 -16.36
N ASP A 160 32.63 29.02 -16.35
CA ASP A 160 32.52 29.98 -15.24
C ASP A 160 31.10 30.53 -15.09
N ALA A 161 30.40 30.74 -16.22
CA ALA A 161 29.02 31.21 -16.21
C ALA A 161 28.05 30.12 -15.73
N VAL A 162 28.20 28.88 -16.22
CA VAL A 162 27.33 27.75 -15.83
C VAL A 162 27.54 27.35 -14.37
N GLU A 163 28.80 27.24 -13.90
CA GLU A 163 29.10 27.00 -12.49
C GLU A 163 28.60 28.13 -11.59
N GLY A 164 28.68 29.38 -12.08
CA GLY A 164 28.18 30.55 -11.37
C GLY A 164 26.66 30.51 -11.21
N LEU A 165 25.93 30.14 -12.26
CA LEU A 165 24.48 29.98 -12.24
C LEU A 165 24.06 28.85 -11.28
N GLU A 166 24.76 27.71 -11.31
CA GLU A 166 24.50 26.60 -10.39
C GLU A 166 24.65 27.02 -8.93
N LYS A 167 25.75 27.71 -8.59
CA LYS A 167 25.98 28.24 -7.23
C LYS A 167 24.87 29.21 -6.82
N LEU A 168 24.41 30.07 -7.72
CA LEU A 168 23.35 31.03 -7.44
C LEU A 168 22.02 30.32 -7.11
N ILE A 169 21.66 29.29 -7.89
CA ILE A 169 20.46 28.48 -7.66
C ILE A 169 20.55 27.78 -6.29
N LEU A 170 21.68 27.12 -5.99
CA LEU A 170 21.88 26.40 -4.73
C LEU A 170 21.88 27.32 -3.50
N GLN A 171 22.38 28.55 -3.63
CA GLN A 171 22.37 29.51 -2.52
C GLN A 171 20.96 30.01 -2.18
N LYS A 172 20.13 30.29 -3.18
CA LYS A 172 18.74 30.73 -2.96
C LYS A 172 17.85 29.60 -2.44
N GLN A 173 18.17 28.35 -2.78
CA GLN A 173 17.53 27.16 -2.24
C GLN A 173 18.01 26.75 -0.84
N LYS A 174 18.86 27.54 -0.16
CA LYS A 174 19.21 27.26 1.24
C LYS A 174 17.93 27.04 2.04
N LYS A 175 17.84 25.82 2.60
CA LYS A 175 16.71 25.26 3.31
C LYS A 175 16.05 26.31 4.20
N ILE A 176 14.73 26.46 4.05
CA ILE A 176 13.91 26.95 5.14
C ILE A 176 14.19 26.00 6.31
N ASP A 177 14.89 26.48 7.32
CA ASP A 177 14.96 25.79 8.59
C ASP A 177 13.53 25.72 9.11
N VAL A 178 12.89 24.56 8.95
CA VAL A 178 11.57 24.29 9.55
C VAL A 178 11.80 24.12 11.05
N ILE A 179 12.09 25.21 11.75
CA ILE A 179 11.91 25.33 13.19
C ILE A 179 10.47 25.77 13.40
N ASP A 180 9.54 24.96 12.90
CA ASP A 180 8.15 25.17 13.22
C ASP A 180 7.93 24.59 14.62
N SER A 181 8.15 25.43 15.64
CA SER A 181 7.85 25.08 17.02
C SER A 181 6.39 24.60 17.18
N ASP A 182 5.47 25.05 16.32
CA ASP A 182 4.10 24.54 16.28
C ASP A 182 4.03 23.14 15.68
N TYR A 183 4.86 22.78 14.69
CA TYR A 183 4.96 21.39 14.24
C TYR A 183 5.40 20.48 15.38
N PHE A 184 6.48 20.83 16.09
CA PHE A 184 6.97 20.01 17.20
C PHE A 184 5.97 19.94 18.36
N ARG A 185 5.27 21.04 18.65
CA ARG A 185 4.19 21.12 19.63
C ARG A 185 2.99 20.27 19.24
N LYS A 186 2.41 20.46 18.05
CA LYS A 186 1.28 19.66 17.53
C LYS A 186 1.63 18.20 17.44
N ARG A 187 2.85 17.87 16.97
CA ARG A 187 3.35 16.48 16.97
C ARG A 187 3.41 15.92 18.39
N LYS A 188 3.90 16.70 19.36
CA LYS A 188 3.91 16.27 20.76
C LYS A 188 2.49 16.10 21.29
N GLU A 189 1.56 17.01 21.05
CA GLU A 189 0.15 16.91 21.46
C GLU A 189 -0.57 15.69 20.84
N ILE A 190 -0.34 15.43 19.55
CA ILE A 190 -0.91 14.27 18.85
C ILE A 190 -0.32 12.96 19.40
N LEU A 191 0.99 12.91 19.66
CA LEU A 191 1.69 11.70 20.08
C LEU A 191 1.74 11.48 21.60
N THR A 192 1.41 12.50 22.40
CA THR A 192 1.28 12.41 23.86
C THR A 192 -0.15 12.02 24.15
N VAL A 193 -0.30 10.98 24.94
CA VAL A 193 -1.59 10.43 25.32
C VAL A 193 -1.50 10.09 26.79
N SER A 194 -2.55 10.44 27.53
CA SER A 194 -2.74 10.06 28.92
C SER A 194 -2.85 8.55 28.99
N LYS A 195 -2.07 7.91 29.87
CA LYS A 195 -2.27 6.48 30.16
C LYS A 195 -3.70 6.29 30.65
N THR A 196 -4.54 5.65 29.85
CA THR A 196 -5.80 5.08 30.33
C THR A 196 -5.52 3.72 30.97
N GLU A 197 -6.39 3.30 31.87
CA GLU A 197 -6.27 1.99 32.51
C GLU A 197 -6.21 0.88 31.46
N LYS A 198 -5.30 -0.07 31.67
CA LYS A 198 -5.20 -1.25 30.82
C LYS A 198 -6.28 -2.24 31.22
N GLY A 199 -6.94 -2.82 30.22
CA GLY A 199 -7.89 -3.91 30.45
C GLY A 199 -7.24 -5.12 31.13
N SER A 200 -8.07 -6.01 31.69
CA SER A 200 -7.62 -7.31 32.17
C SER A 200 -7.12 -8.18 31.01
N LYS A 201 -6.26 -9.16 31.32
CA LYS A 201 -5.88 -10.18 30.33
C LYS A 201 -7.12 -10.98 29.91
N LYS A 202 -7.23 -11.31 28.62
CA LYS A 202 -8.35 -12.09 28.03
C LYS A 202 -7.86 -12.99 26.91
N LEU A 203 -8.41 -14.19 26.80
CA LEU A 203 -8.32 -15.04 25.61
C LEU A 203 -9.51 -14.72 24.67
N THR A 204 -9.18 -14.21 23.48
CA THR A 204 -10.17 -13.97 22.42
C THR A 204 -10.08 -15.09 21.39
N ILE A 205 -11.22 -15.64 20.97
CA ILE A 205 -11.26 -16.64 19.90
C ILE A 205 -12.14 -16.15 18.75
N LYS A 206 -11.60 -16.12 17.54
CA LYS A 206 -12.37 -15.97 16.31
C LYS A 206 -12.61 -17.32 15.68
N ILE A 207 -13.85 -17.58 15.30
CA ILE A 207 -14.25 -18.76 14.55
C ILE A 207 -14.80 -18.39 13.17
N SER A 208 -14.70 -19.31 12.22
CA SER A 208 -15.21 -19.13 10.85
C SER A 208 -16.42 -20.00 10.51
N ASN A 209 -16.72 -21.04 11.29
CA ASN A 209 -17.78 -22.01 10.97
C ASN A 209 -18.39 -22.68 12.22
N LYS A 210 -19.53 -23.37 12.05
CA LYS A 210 -20.27 -24.03 13.15
C LYS A 210 -19.46 -25.16 13.81
N ASN A 211 -18.69 -25.92 13.02
CA ASN A 211 -17.85 -27.01 13.52
C ASN A 211 -16.79 -26.50 14.53
N HIS A 212 -16.29 -25.28 14.37
CA HIS A 212 -15.43 -24.67 15.39
C HIS A 212 -16.20 -24.42 16.69
N LEU A 213 -17.40 -23.83 16.62
CA LEU A 213 -18.22 -23.57 17.80
C LEU A 213 -18.49 -24.83 18.62
N GLU A 214 -18.75 -25.95 17.94
CA GLU A 214 -19.02 -27.26 18.57
C GLU A 214 -17.78 -27.87 19.25
N GLN A 215 -16.57 -27.52 18.81
CA GLN A 215 -15.31 -28.00 19.39
C GLN A 215 -14.81 -27.15 20.56
N LEU A 216 -15.28 -25.90 20.70
CA LEU A 216 -14.78 -24.99 21.72
C LEU A 216 -15.11 -25.45 23.13
N ASP A 217 -14.15 -25.27 24.03
CA ASP A 217 -14.40 -25.32 25.46
C ASP A 217 -14.93 -23.96 25.94
N LEU A 218 -16.24 -23.85 26.12
CA LEU A 218 -16.88 -22.59 26.49
C LEU A 218 -16.55 -22.12 27.92
N ASP A 219 -15.87 -22.93 28.73
CA ASP A 219 -15.39 -22.55 30.06
C ASP A 219 -13.94 -22.00 30.02
N LYS A 220 -13.26 -22.08 28.87
CA LYS A 220 -11.90 -21.60 28.64
C LYS A 220 -11.82 -20.53 27.55
N ILE A 221 -12.72 -19.54 27.61
CA ILE A 221 -12.79 -18.44 26.65
C ILE A 221 -13.39 -17.20 27.32
N ASP A 222 -12.77 -16.03 27.09
CA ASP A 222 -13.28 -14.76 27.61
C ASP A 222 -14.12 -14.00 26.59
N ARG A 223 -13.72 -14.09 25.31
CA ARG A 223 -14.38 -13.40 24.19
C ARG A 223 -14.44 -14.27 22.95
N ILE A 224 -15.57 -14.24 22.26
CA ILE A 224 -15.76 -14.88 20.97
C ILE A 224 -16.10 -13.86 19.88
N TYR A 225 -15.43 -13.96 18.73
CA TYR A 225 -15.80 -13.28 17.49
C TYR A 225 -16.59 -14.25 16.60
N LEU A 226 -17.88 -13.98 16.43
CA LEU A 226 -18.80 -14.74 15.58
C LEU A 226 -18.99 -14.11 14.20
N PRO A 227 -18.91 -14.90 13.12
CA PRO A 227 -19.24 -14.42 11.79
C PRO A 227 -20.76 -14.24 11.68
N ILE A 228 -21.20 -13.41 10.73
CA ILE A 228 -22.62 -13.11 10.55
C ILE A 228 -23.47 -14.37 10.35
N GLU A 229 -22.97 -15.39 9.67
CA GLU A 229 -23.73 -16.61 9.38
C GLU A 229 -24.08 -17.41 10.65
N LEU A 230 -23.25 -17.32 11.69
CA LEU A 230 -23.46 -17.99 12.98
C LEU A 230 -24.23 -17.12 13.98
N TYR A 231 -24.55 -15.88 13.61
CA TYR A 231 -25.31 -14.97 14.44
C TYR A 231 -26.81 -15.25 14.30
N ASN A 232 -27.31 -16.12 15.17
CA ASN A 232 -28.69 -16.59 15.25
C ASN A 232 -29.07 -16.94 16.70
N GLU A 233 -30.37 -17.12 16.96
CA GLU A 233 -30.91 -17.34 18.31
C GLU A 233 -30.35 -18.59 19.02
N GLU A 234 -30.19 -19.71 18.30
CA GLU A 234 -29.67 -20.98 18.82
C GLU A 234 -28.26 -20.78 19.41
N ASN A 235 -27.34 -20.26 18.59
CA ASN A 235 -25.94 -20.09 18.99
C ASN A 235 -25.79 -19.03 20.09
N LEU A 236 -26.56 -17.93 20.01
CA LEU A 236 -26.50 -16.88 21.01
C LEU A 236 -27.05 -17.34 22.36
N SER A 237 -28.10 -18.16 22.37
CA SER A 237 -28.64 -18.73 23.60
C SER A 237 -27.61 -19.59 24.33
N ILE A 238 -26.84 -20.41 23.60
CA ILE A 238 -25.76 -21.23 24.18
C ILE A 238 -24.65 -20.35 24.77
N LEU A 239 -24.21 -19.33 24.02
CA LEU A 239 -23.11 -18.46 24.43
C LEU A 239 -23.49 -17.53 25.60
N ASN A 240 -24.73 -17.04 25.62
CA ASN A 240 -25.23 -16.13 26.67
C ASN A 240 -25.45 -16.84 28.01
N GLN A 241 -25.50 -18.17 28.05
CA GLN A 241 -25.52 -18.94 29.30
C GLN A 241 -24.17 -18.92 30.04
N LYS A 242 -23.10 -18.49 29.37
CA LYS A 242 -21.74 -18.40 29.90
C LYS A 242 -21.34 -16.93 30.04
N LEU A 243 -20.32 -16.66 30.84
CA LEU A 243 -19.78 -15.30 31.03
C LEU A 243 -18.82 -14.90 29.89
N ILE A 244 -19.24 -15.10 28.63
CA ILE A 244 -18.43 -14.87 27.44
C ILE A 244 -18.83 -13.54 26.79
N GLU A 245 -17.84 -12.72 26.43
CA GLU A 245 -18.07 -11.54 25.61
C GLU A 245 -18.33 -11.96 24.15
N VAL A 246 -19.60 -11.96 23.72
CA VAL A 246 -19.96 -12.24 22.33
C VAL A 246 -19.87 -10.98 21.48
N TYR A 247 -19.07 -11.03 20.43
CA TYR A 247 -18.90 -9.96 19.45
C TYR A 247 -19.21 -10.50 18.05
N LEU A 248 -19.97 -9.73 17.26
CA LEU A 248 -20.09 -9.96 15.83
C LEU A 248 -18.82 -9.42 15.15
N TRP A 249 -18.17 -10.17 14.25
CA TRP A 249 -17.06 -9.64 13.45
C TRP A 249 -17.45 -9.42 11.99
N THR A 250 -16.87 -8.39 11.38
CA THR A 250 -17.14 -8.01 9.99
C THR A 250 -15.96 -8.34 9.07
N ASP A 251 -16.23 -8.70 7.82
CA ASP A 251 -15.20 -8.90 6.81
C ASP A 251 -14.49 -7.59 6.42
N ASN A 252 -13.31 -7.72 5.81
CA ASN A 252 -12.51 -6.58 5.35
C ASN A 252 -13.19 -5.84 4.19
N ILE A 253 -13.85 -6.58 3.30
CA ILE A 253 -14.52 -6.07 2.11
C ILE A 253 -16.00 -6.41 2.23
N LEU A 254 -16.85 -5.39 2.16
CA LEU A 254 -18.30 -5.49 2.27
C LEU A 254 -18.93 -4.55 1.25
N TYR A 255 -19.95 -5.02 0.57
CA TYR A 255 -20.87 -4.20 -0.21
C TYR A 255 -21.94 -3.59 0.70
N GLU A 256 -22.69 -2.62 0.16
CA GLU A 256 -23.79 -1.96 0.89
C GLU A 256 -24.82 -2.97 1.42
N GLU A 257 -25.18 -3.96 0.60
CA GLU A 257 -26.11 -5.03 0.97
C GLU A 257 -25.62 -5.86 2.17
N ASP A 258 -24.32 -6.15 2.25
CA ASP A 258 -23.74 -6.88 3.38
C ASP A 258 -23.87 -6.05 4.68
N ILE A 259 -23.69 -4.73 4.60
CA ILE A 259 -23.84 -3.82 5.74
C ILE A 259 -25.29 -3.80 6.24
N LEU A 260 -26.25 -3.76 5.32
CA LEU A 260 -27.68 -3.82 5.65
C LEU A 260 -28.07 -5.17 6.28
N GLU A 261 -27.49 -6.28 5.81
CA GLU A 261 -27.71 -7.59 6.43
C GLU A 261 -27.19 -7.62 7.88
N ILE A 262 -25.97 -7.10 8.11
CA ILE A 262 -25.39 -6.97 9.45
C ILE A 262 -26.31 -6.15 10.36
N GLU A 263 -26.79 -5.00 9.87
CA GLU A 263 -27.68 -4.10 10.62
C GLU A 263 -28.99 -4.80 11.02
N SER A 264 -29.64 -5.46 10.05
CA SER A 264 -30.88 -6.21 10.27
C SER A 264 -30.71 -7.32 11.31
N LYS A 265 -29.62 -8.08 11.22
CA LYS A 265 -29.30 -9.14 12.19
C LYS A 265 -29.08 -8.58 13.60
N ILE A 266 -28.33 -7.48 13.72
CA ILE A 266 -28.07 -6.83 15.01
C ILE A 266 -29.37 -6.36 15.65
N GLU A 267 -30.28 -5.78 14.87
CA GLU A 267 -31.60 -5.34 15.34
C GLU A 267 -32.45 -6.50 15.82
N THR A 268 -32.38 -7.64 15.12
CA THR A 268 -33.14 -8.84 15.46
C THR A 268 -32.68 -9.47 16.77
N TYR A 269 -31.37 -9.60 17.00
CA TYR A 269 -30.84 -10.48 18.06
C TYR A 269 -30.19 -9.77 19.26
N ASN A 270 -30.41 -8.46 19.47
CA ASN A 270 -29.83 -7.49 20.43
C ASN A 270 -29.13 -7.98 21.75
N SER A 271 -28.22 -8.96 21.68
CA SER A 271 -27.65 -9.67 22.83
C SER A 271 -26.12 -9.68 22.84
N ILE A 272 -25.49 -9.07 21.83
CA ILE A 272 -24.03 -8.98 21.76
C ILE A 272 -23.46 -7.93 22.71
N LYS A 273 -22.22 -8.16 23.13
CA LYS A 273 -21.42 -7.20 23.90
C LYS A 273 -20.84 -6.08 23.03
N GLY A 274 -20.57 -6.36 21.76
CA GLY A 274 -19.96 -5.42 20.84
C GLY A 274 -19.83 -5.93 19.41
N ILE A 275 -19.18 -5.15 18.56
CA ILE A 275 -18.90 -5.48 17.17
C ILE A 275 -17.40 -5.26 16.88
N ALA A 276 -16.78 -6.23 16.22
CA ALA A 276 -15.41 -6.15 15.73
C ALA A 276 -15.42 -5.76 14.25
N VAL A 277 -14.97 -4.55 13.94
CA VAL A 277 -15.08 -3.95 12.60
C VAL A 277 -13.73 -3.91 11.90
N SER A 278 -13.73 -4.25 10.61
CA SER A 278 -12.49 -4.44 9.84
C SER A 278 -12.27 -3.40 8.74
N ASN A 279 -13.16 -2.41 8.59
CA ASN A 279 -12.97 -1.29 7.66
C ASN A 279 -13.60 0.00 8.21
N ILE A 280 -13.22 1.16 7.65
CA ILE A 280 -13.66 2.47 8.16
C ILE A 280 -15.16 2.69 7.96
N GLY A 281 -15.75 2.17 6.88
CA GLY A 281 -17.19 2.31 6.60
C GLY A 281 -18.04 1.61 7.66
N THR A 282 -17.71 0.36 8.00
CA THR A 282 -18.37 -0.37 9.10
C THR A 282 -18.11 0.26 10.46
N PHE A 283 -16.89 0.79 10.70
CA PHE A 283 -16.62 1.54 11.92
C PHE A 283 -17.56 2.74 12.07
N GLU A 284 -17.70 3.57 11.03
CA GLU A 284 -18.54 4.77 11.04
C GLU A 284 -20.02 4.41 11.17
N LYS A 285 -20.52 3.50 10.35
CA LYS A 285 -21.91 3.01 10.35
C LYS A 285 -22.37 2.54 11.73
N PHE A 286 -21.53 1.77 12.43
CA PHE A 286 -21.90 1.17 13.72
C PHE A 286 -21.46 1.99 14.93
N ASN A 287 -20.71 3.09 14.76
CA ASN A 287 -20.21 3.90 15.88
C ASN A 287 -21.34 4.51 16.72
N THR A 288 -22.41 4.96 16.09
CA THR A 288 -23.53 5.57 16.82
C THR A 288 -24.20 4.57 17.77
N LYS A 289 -24.39 3.32 17.31
CA LYS A 289 -25.05 2.25 18.08
C LYS A 289 -24.12 1.54 19.06
N PHE A 290 -22.85 1.38 18.71
CA PHE A 290 -21.86 0.61 19.48
C PHE A 290 -20.71 1.46 20.02
N ARG A 291 -20.91 2.77 20.23
CA ARG A 291 -19.88 3.63 20.83
C ARG A 291 -19.38 3.03 22.14
N ASN A 292 -18.05 2.97 22.31
CA ASN A 292 -17.36 2.32 23.42
C ASN A 292 -17.63 0.80 23.57
N ARG A 293 -18.14 0.17 22.51
CA ARG A 293 -18.35 -1.28 22.36
C ARG A 293 -17.82 -1.81 21.02
N ILE A 294 -17.16 -0.97 20.23
CA ILE A 294 -16.46 -1.37 19.00
C ILE A 294 -15.07 -1.90 19.32
N HIS A 295 -14.70 -3.01 18.70
CA HIS A 295 -13.31 -3.45 18.60
C HIS A 295 -12.81 -3.14 17.18
N ALA A 296 -11.80 -2.29 17.05
CA ALA A 296 -11.20 -1.94 15.76
C ALA A 296 -10.25 -3.08 15.33
N ASP A 297 -10.69 -3.92 14.40
CA ASP A 297 -10.05 -5.19 14.10
C ASP A 297 -8.96 -5.11 13.00
N MET A 298 -8.30 -6.25 12.72
CA MET A 298 -7.12 -6.41 11.87
C MET A 298 -7.20 -5.71 10.52
N GLY A 299 -8.37 -5.68 9.86
CA GLY A 299 -8.54 -5.04 8.55
C GLY A 299 -8.28 -3.53 8.55
N LEU A 300 -8.27 -2.88 9.72
CA LEU A 300 -7.96 -1.46 9.88
C LEU A 300 -6.45 -1.15 9.91
N ASN A 301 -5.60 -2.17 9.86
CA ASN A 301 -4.14 -2.04 9.72
C ASN A 301 -3.52 -1.07 10.75
N ILE A 302 -3.74 -1.33 12.04
CA ILE A 302 -3.27 -0.44 13.12
C ILE A 302 -1.78 -0.69 13.39
N PHE A 303 -0.92 0.09 12.71
CA PHE A 303 0.55 -0.02 12.79
C PHE A 303 1.25 0.98 13.71
N ASN A 304 0.55 2.04 14.16
CA ASN A 304 1.19 3.12 14.90
C ASN A 304 0.27 3.73 15.97
N SER A 305 0.87 4.48 16.89
CA SER A 305 0.15 5.08 18.02
C SER A 305 -0.85 6.17 17.60
N ALA A 306 -0.65 6.85 16.46
CA ALA A 306 -1.59 7.87 16.00
C ALA A 306 -2.89 7.23 15.51
N THR A 307 -2.80 6.17 14.69
CA THR A 307 -3.95 5.38 14.26
C THR A 307 -4.68 4.76 15.44
N ALA A 308 -3.94 4.13 16.36
CA ALA A 308 -4.51 3.56 17.58
C ALA A 308 -5.24 4.62 18.43
N LYS A 309 -4.65 5.80 18.63
CA LYS A 309 -5.28 6.92 19.34
C LYS A 309 -6.58 7.37 18.67
N TRP A 310 -6.57 7.48 17.34
CA TRP A 310 -7.71 7.92 16.57
C TRP A 310 -8.92 7.01 16.82
N PHE A 311 -8.77 5.69 16.69
CA PHE A 311 -9.88 4.76 16.93
C PHE A 311 -10.40 4.83 18.36
N MET A 312 -9.49 4.84 19.35
CA MET A 312 -9.88 4.89 20.77
C MET A 312 -10.61 6.19 21.14
N THR A 313 -10.18 7.33 20.59
CA THR A 313 -10.84 8.63 20.83
C THR A 313 -12.19 8.73 20.08
N ASN A 314 -12.35 7.99 18.97
CA ASN A 314 -13.56 8.01 18.16
C ASN A 314 -14.56 6.90 18.50
N GLY A 315 -14.43 6.21 19.64
CA GLY A 315 -15.45 5.30 20.16
C GLY A 315 -15.08 3.82 20.13
N ALA A 316 -13.86 3.45 19.74
CA ALA A 316 -13.37 2.09 19.95
C ALA A 316 -13.10 1.83 21.45
N LYS A 317 -13.50 0.65 21.92
CA LYS A 317 -13.15 0.11 23.24
C LYS A 317 -11.80 -0.63 23.21
N GLY A 318 -11.53 -1.27 22.08
CA GLY A 318 -10.33 -2.05 21.86
C GLY A 318 -9.85 -1.98 20.42
N ILE A 319 -8.59 -2.35 20.22
CA ILE A 319 -7.92 -2.35 18.93
C ILE A 319 -7.15 -3.66 18.76
N THR A 320 -7.11 -4.19 17.53
CA THR A 320 -6.16 -5.24 17.15
C THR A 320 -4.96 -4.60 16.49
N LEU A 321 -3.78 -4.81 17.07
CA LEU A 321 -2.52 -4.37 16.48
C LEU A 321 -2.16 -5.27 15.28
N SER A 322 -1.55 -4.67 14.25
CA SER A 322 -1.09 -5.43 13.09
C SER A 322 -0.15 -6.57 13.49
N SER A 323 -0.33 -7.74 12.86
CA SER A 323 0.51 -8.94 13.03
C SER A 323 1.93 -8.78 12.47
N GLU A 324 2.19 -7.69 11.75
CA GLU A 324 3.50 -7.32 11.22
C GLU A 324 4.38 -6.52 12.21
N LEU A 325 3.82 -6.13 13.36
CA LEU A 325 4.55 -5.40 14.39
C LEU A 325 5.42 -6.33 15.23
N ASN A 326 6.64 -5.86 15.52
CA ASN A 326 7.50 -6.52 16.51
C ASN A 326 7.15 -6.09 17.96
N ILE A 327 7.63 -6.86 18.94
CA ILE A 327 7.36 -6.62 20.37
C ILE A 327 7.77 -5.21 20.82
N LYS A 328 8.87 -4.65 20.31
CA LYS A 328 9.32 -3.30 20.69
C LYS A 328 8.36 -2.23 20.17
N GLN A 329 7.86 -2.40 18.94
CA GLN A 329 6.86 -1.51 18.34
C GLN A 329 5.53 -1.62 19.09
N ILE A 330 5.07 -2.83 19.39
CA ILE A 330 3.87 -3.07 20.21
C ILE A 330 3.99 -2.35 21.56
N HIS A 331 5.12 -2.52 22.26
CA HIS A 331 5.34 -1.86 23.54
C HIS A 331 5.29 -0.33 23.45
N LYS A 332 5.84 0.25 22.39
CA LYS A 332 5.80 1.69 22.15
C LYS A 332 4.38 2.21 21.91
N ILE A 333 3.53 1.42 21.25
CA ILE A 333 2.11 1.76 21.02
C ILE A 333 1.32 1.59 22.32
N ALA A 334 1.40 0.41 22.95
CA ALA A 334 0.69 0.07 24.17
C ALA A 334 1.16 0.84 25.42
N GLY A 335 2.33 1.50 25.37
CA GLY A 335 2.77 2.44 26.39
C GLY A 335 2.09 3.81 26.31
N LYS A 336 1.46 4.11 25.17
CA LYS A 336 0.78 5.39 24.90
C LYS A 336 -0.74 5.25 24.88
N ILE A 337 -1.25 4.09 24.51
CA ILE A 337 -2.68 3.84 24.36
C ILE A 337 -3.11 2.93 25.51
N GLY A 338 -4.22 3.23 26.18
CA GLY A 338 -4.87 2.28 27.09
C GLY A 338 -6.16 1.72 26.49
N GLY A 339 -7.00 1.07 27.30
CA GLY A 339 -8.10 0.23 26.84
C GLY A 339 -7.65 -1.18 26.45
N GLU A 340 -8.43 -1.86 25.59
CA GLU A 340 -8.16 -3.25 25.19
C GLU A 340 -7.23 -3.29 23.96
N ILE A 341 -6.03 -3.87 24.14
CA ILE A 341 -5.05 -4.02 23.07
C ILE A 341 -4.94 -5.51 22.75
N GLU A 342 -5.36 -5.87 21.55
CA GLU A 342 -5.37 -7.24 21.06
C GLU A 342 -4.20 -7.51 20.12
N SER A 343 -3.67 -8.73 20.18
CA SER A 343 -2.69 -9.22 19.21
C SER A 343 -3.00 -10.66 18.83
N LEU A 344 -2.81 -10.98 17.55
CA LEU A 344 -2.95 -12.34 17.02
C LEU A 344 -1.78 -13.20 17.51
N VAL A 345 -2.07 -14.23 18.30
CA VAL A 345 -1.06 -15.15 18.82
C VAL A 345 -1.15 -16.54 18.22
N TYR A 346 -2.29 -16.89 17.62
CA TYR A 346 -2.46 -18.10 16.83
C TYR A 346 -3.34 -17.86 15.60
N GLY A 347 -2.99 -18.48 14.47
CA GLY A 347 -3.88 -18.64 13.33
C GLY A 347 -3.25 -18.30 11.99
N TYR A 348 -3.96 -18.64 10.91
CA TYR A 348 -3.54 -18.33 9.56
C TYR A 348 -3.85 -16.88 9.18
N ILE A 349 -2.85 -16.15 8.67
CA ILE A 349 -3.02 -14.78 8.17
C ILE A 349 -3.42 -14.83 6.69
N PRO A 350 -4.46 -14.11 6.28
CA PRO A 350 -4.73 -13.89 4.86
C PRO A 350 -3.63 -13.02 4.26
N VAL A 351 -2.91 -13.54 3.26
CA VAL A 351 -1.85 -12.83 2.53
C VAL A 351 -2.36 -12.13 1.27
N MET A 352 -3.53 -12.55 0.77
CA MET A 352 -4.19 -11.92 -0.37
C MET A 352 -5.70 -12.16 -0.31
N ILE A 353 -6.46 -11.14 -0.69
CA ILE A 353 -7.90 -11.24 -0.96
C ILE A 353 -8.10 -10.80 -2.41
N THR A 354 -8.77 -11.63 -3.20
CA THR A 354 -9.02 -11.35 -4.63
C THR A 354 -10.48 -11.62 -4.98
N LYS A 355 -11.07 -10.82 -5.87
CA LYS A 355 -12.41 -11.09 -6.41
C LYS A 355 -12.43 -12.39 -7.23
N ASN A 356 -11.34 -12.66 -7.94
CA ASN A 356 -11.27 -13.77 -8.88
C ASN A 356 -11.04 -15.09 -8.14
N CYS A 357 -11.63 -16.17 -8.66
CA CYS A 357 -11.39 -17.52 -8.17
C CYS A 357 -10.29 -18.19 -9.00
N PRO A 358 -9.16 -18.63 -8.42
CA PRO A 358 -8.16 -19.41 -9.15
C PRO A 358 -8.75 -20.67 -9.81
N MET A 359 -9.76 -21.28 -9.17
CA MET A 359 -10.46 -22.45 -9.71
C MET A 359 -11.38 -22.12 -10.90
N ALA A 360 -11.73 -20.86 -11.12
CA ALA A 360 -12.51 -20.46 -12.30
C ALA A 360 -11.74 -20.75 -13.59
N TYR A 361 -10.41 -20.64 -13.57
CA TYR A 361 -9.57 -20.98 -14.72
C TYR A 361 -9.61 -22.48 -15.03
N ILE A 362 -9.56 -23.33 -14.00
CA ILE A 362 -9.58 -24.79 -14.15
C ILE A 362 -10.98 -25.27 -14.56
N LYS A 363 -12.03 -24.70 -13.96
CA LYS A 363 -13.42 -25.08 -14.21
C LYS A 363 -14.06 -24.38 -15.40
N ASN A 364 -13.38 -23.39 -15.99
CA ASN A 364 -13.93 -22.50 -17.00
C ASN A 364 -15.26 -21.84 -16.55
N CYS A 365 -15.28 -21.34 -15.31
CA CYS A 365 -16.46 -20.66 -14.77
C CYS A 365 -16.72 -19.34 -15.51
N LYS A 366 -17.97 -19.08 -15.86
CA LYS A 366 -18.38 -17.85 -16.57
C LYS A 366 -18.86 -16.74 -15.64
N ASP A 367 -19.43 -17.11 -14.51
CA ASP A 367 -20.02 -16.20 -13.53
C ASP A 367 -19.92 -16.79 -12.11
N ASP A 368 -20.43 -16.04 -11.13
CA ASP A 368 -20.42 -16.40 -9.71
C ASP A 368 -21.67 -17.14 -9.23
N ASN A 369 -22.66 -17.39 -10.09
CA ASN A 369 -23.99 -17.90 -9.69
C ASN A 369 -23.91 -19.27 -8.98
N ASN A 370 -22.97 -20.12 -9.42
CA ASN A 370 -22.78 -21.46 -8.87
C ASN A 370 -21.68 -21.53 -7.80
N CYS A 371 -21.17 -20.38 -7.32
CA CYS A 371 -20.08 -20.39 -6.34
C CYS A 371 -20.53 -20.90 -4.96
N LYS A 372 -21.76 -20.61 -4.52
CA LYS A 372 -22.26 -20.96 -3.18
C LYS A 372 -22.26 -22.47 -2.89
N SER A 373 -22.54 -23.28 -3.92
CA SER A 373 -22.57 -24.75 -3.84
C SER A 373 -21.30 -25.42 -4.41
N CYS A 374 -20.24 -24.64 -4.66
CA CYS A 374 -19.06 -25.15 -5.35
C CYS A 374 -18.15 -25.94 -4.40
N ASN A 375 -17.95 -27.23 -4.69
CA ASN A 375 -17.01 -28.10 -3.94
C ASN A 375 -15.53 -27.68 -4.07
N PHE A 376 -15.22 -26.72 -4.93
CA PHE A 376 -13.86 -26.17 -5.11
C PHE A 376 -13.68 -24.83 -4.39
N ALA A 377 -14.69 -24.36 -3.66
CA ALA A 377 -14.58 -23.15 -2.87
C ALA A 377 -13.54 -23.29 -1.75
N ASN A 378 -13.35 -24.49 -1.21
CA ASN A 378 -12.48 -24.77 -0.07
C ASN A 378 -11.63 -26.03 -0.30
N GLY A 379 -10.54 -26.16 0.47
CA GLY A 379 -9.75 -27.40 0.52
C GLY A 379 -8.65 -27.53 -0.53
N TYR A 380 -8.36 -26.46 -1.26
CA TYR A 380 -7.28 -26.41 -2.25
C TYR A 380 -6.24 -25.36 -1.87
N SER A 381 -5.03 -25.49 -2.41
CA SER A 381 -3.90 -24.60 -2.13
C SER A 381 -3.20 -24.18 -3.43
N LEU A 382 -2.57 -23.00 -3.43
CA LEU A 382 -1.57 -22.62 -4.41
C LEU A 382 -0.20 -23.10 -3.96
N LEU A 383 0.56 -23.71 -4.86
CA LEU A 383 1.94 -24.10 -4.61
C LEU A 383 2.88 -23.02 -5.11
N ASP A 384 3.79 -22.56 -4.25
CA ASP A 384 4.87 -21.66 -4.67
C ASP A 384 6.08 -22.44 -5.24
N ARG A 385 7.08 -21.70 -5.73
CA ARG A 385 8.33 -22.27 -6.27
C ARG A 385 9.17 -23.06 -5.25
N MET A 386 8.91 -22.88 -3.95
CA MET A 386 9.59 -23.56 -2.85
C MET A 386 8.78 -24.77 -2.34
N GLY A 387 7.64 -25.07 -2.97
CA GLY A 387 6.74 -26.15 -2.57
C GLY A 387 5.89 -25.82 -1.34
N LYS A 388 5.74 -24.55 -0.97
CA LYS A 388 4.86 -24.11 0.11
C LYS A 388 3.42 -23.99 -0.39
N GLU A 389 2.49 -24.48 0.42
CA GLU A 389 1.07 -24.53 0.13
C GLU A 389 0.33 -23.34 0.75
N PHE A 390 -0.27 -22.48 -0.08
CA PHE A 390 -1.08 -21.34 0.34
C PHE A 390 -2.56 -21.67 0.16
N ARG A 391 -3.24 -21.97 1.26
CA ARG A 391 -4.62 -22.46 1.22
C ARG A 391 -5.60 -21.39 0.74
N LEU A 392 -6.54 -21.82 -0.09
CA LEU A 392 -7.59 -21.02 -0.69
C LEU A 392 -8.93 -21.26 0.01
N GLU A 393 -9.68 -20.19 0.19
CA GLU A 393 -11.07 -20.20 0.66
C GLU A 393 -11.87 -19.16 -0.13
N ARG A 394 -12.88 -19.60 -0.87
CA ARG A 394 -13.81 -18.71 -1.58
C ARG A 394 -15.08 -18.54 -0.76
N LYS A 395 -15.35 -17.31 -0.34
CA LYS A 395 -16.53 -16.91 0.43
C LYS A 395 -17.04 -15.56 -0.06
N ASN A 396 -18.36 -15.40 -0.17
CA ASN A 396 -19.02 -14.13 -0.51
C ASN A 396 -18.46 -13.43 -1.76
N GLY A 397 -18.13 -14.21 -2.79
CA GLY A 397 -17.59 -13.69 -4.06
C GLY A 397 -16.11 -13.28 -4.01
N PHE A 398 -15.41 -13.50 -2.89
CA PHE A 398 -13.97 -13.26 -2.74
C PHE A 398 -13.24 -14.56 -2.46
N THR A 399 -11.99 -14.64 -2.90
CA THR A 399 -11.05 -15.71 -2.57
C THR A 399 -10.02 -15.16 -1.59
N ASN A 400 -9.99 -15.71 -0.39
CA ASN A 400 -8.94 -15.49 0.58
C ASN A 400 -7.83 -16.52 0.35
N ILE A 401 -6.59 -16.03 0.29
CA ILE A 401 -5.39 -16.83 0.20
C ILE A 401 -4.65 -16.67 1.52
N TYR A 402 -4.49 -17.76 2.25
CA TYR A 402 -3.84 -17.77 3.56
C TYR A 402 -2.37 -18.12 3.44
N ASN A 403 -1.56 -17.58 4.37
CA ASN A 403 -0.16 -17.94 4.50
C ASN A 403 0.02 -19.46 4.65
N SER A 404 1.16 -19.99 4.24
CA SER A 404 1.37 -21.44 4.24
C SER A 404 1.44 -22.08 5.61
N VAL A 405 1.78 -21.29 6.63
CA VAL A 405 1.89 -21.73 8.02
C VAL A 405 1.19 -20.73 8.95
N PRO A 406 0.58 -21.20 10.06
CA PRO A 406 -0.07 -20.32 11.01
C PRO A 406 0.97 -19.60 11.87
N ILE A 407 0.58 -18.44 12.40
CA ILE A 407 1.25 -17.90 13.58
C ILE A 407 1.00 -18.87 14.74
N MET A 408 2.05 -19.17 15.51
CA MET A 408 1.99 -19.91 16.76
C MET A 408 2.97 -19.27 17.74
N SER A 409 2.49 -18.32 18.54
CA SER A 409 3.32 -17.50 19.45
C SER A 409 3.09 -17.83 20.93
N LEU A 410 2.80 -19.10 21.24
CA LEU A 410 2.53 -19.58 22.60
C LEU A 410 3.71 -19.29 23.55
N GLU A 411 4.94 -19.62 23.15
CA GLU A 411 6.17 -19.36 23.93
C GLU A 411 6.38 -17.85 24.20
N ALA A 412 5.80 -16.97 23.38
CA ALA A 412 5.97 -15.53 23.46
C ALA A 412 4.94 -14.82 24.35
N ILE A 413 3.91 -15.52 24.85
CA ILE A 413 2.80 -14.94 25.63
C ILE A 413 3.28 -14.03 26.78
N PRO A 414 4.27 -14.41 27.63
CA PRO A 414 4.74 -13.54 28.71
C PRO A 414 5.35 -12.23 28.18
N LYS A 415 6.09 -12.30 27.06
CA LYS A 415 6.73 -11.13 26.43
C LYS A 415 5.68 -10.21 25.79
N ILE A 416 4.68 -10.79 25.12
CA ILE A 416 3.55 -10.08 24.52
C ILE A 416 2.73 -9.37 25.61
N ARG A 417 2.45 -10.05 26.73
CA ARG A 417 1.80 -9.46 27.91
C ARG A 417 2.60 -8.29 28.48
N LYS A 418 3.91 -8.48 28.66
CA LYS A 418 4.81 -7.42 29.16
C LYS A 418 4.90 -6.22 28.20
N ALA A 419 4.74 -6.44 26.90
CA ALA A 419 4.67 -5.36 25.92
C ALA A 419 3.44 -4.47 26.16
N GLY A 420 2.35 -5.02 26.70
CA GLY A 420 1.15 -4.29 27.09
C GLY A 420 -0.12 -4.74 26.37
N VAL A 421 -0.07 -5.88 25.68
CA VAL A 421 -1.24 -6.55 25.11
C VAL A 421 -2.11 -7.10 26.24
N THR A 422 -3.42 -6.88 26.14
CA THR A 422 -4.43 -7.36 27.09
C THR A 422 -5.21 -8.55 26.50
N ASN A 423 -5.45 -8.56 25.20
CA ASN A 423 -6.25 -9.60 24.54
C ASN A 423 -5.36 -10.45 23.65
N PHE A 424 -5.40 -11.77 23.85
CA PHE A 424 -4.60 -12.74 23.12
C PHE A 424 -5.53 -13.49 22.18
N ARG A 425 -5.39 -13.26 20.87
CA ARG A 425 -6.33 -13.79 19.89
C ARG A 425 -5.87 -15.09 19.25
N LEU A 426 -6.75 -16.08 19.27
CA LEU A 426 -6.69 -17.27 18.42
C LEU A 426 -7.67 -17.08 17.25
N ASN A 427 -7.20 -17.24 16.02
CA ASN A 427 -8.01 -17.10 14.82
C ASN A 427 -8.10 -18.44 14.10
N PHE A 428 -9.23 -19.14 14.27
CA PHE A 428 -9.48 -20.42 13.62
C PHE A 428 -10.23 -20.21 12.31
N THR A 429 -9.60 -20.61 11.20
CA THR A 429 -10.14 -20.51 9.84
C THR A 429 -10.65 -21.85 9.35
N PHE A 430 -9.78 -22.84 9.24
CA PHE A 430 -10.05 -24.14 8.62
C PHE A 430 -9.40 -25.32 9.35
N GLU A 431 -8.82 -25.05 10.51
CA GLU A 431 -8.20 -26.04 11.38
C GLU A 431 -9.24 -26.99 11.99
N ASN A 432 -8.84 -28.24 12.17
CA ASN A 432 -9.60 -29.21 12.93
C ASN A 432 -8.91 -29.46 14.28
N ASN A 433 -9.64 -29.94 15.28
CA ASN A 433 -9.15 -30.19 16.64
C ASN A 433 -8.65 -28.91 17.34
N ILE A 434 -9.44 -27.83 17.23
CA ILE A 434 -9.05 -26.52 17.78
C ILE A 434 -8.97 -26.49 19.31
N LYS A 435 -9.60 -27.46 19.98
CA LYS A 435 -9.68 -27.55 21.44
C LYS A 435 -8.30 -27.66 22.10
N GLU A 436 -7.41 -28.49 21.55
CA GLU A 436 -6.04 -28.65 22.09
C GLU A 436 -5.28 -27.32 22.08
N ILE A 437 -5.43 -26.54 21.01
CA ILE A 437 -4.82 -25.20 20.89
C ILE A 437 -5.48 -24.22 21.85
N GLN A 438 -6.82 -24.24 21.96
CA GLN A 438 -7.51 -23.40 22.94
C GLN A 438 -7.02 -23.68 24.36
N ASP A 439 -6.99 -24.95 24.76
CA ASP A 439 -6.63 -25.42 26.10
C ASP A 439 -5.25 -24.92 26.50
N ILE A 440 -4.23 -25.19 25.68
CA ILE A 440 -2.84 -24.84 26.02
C ILE A 440 -2.65 -23.32 26.12
N TYR A 441 -3.30 -22.52 25.27
CA TYR A 441 -3.21 -21.06 25.34
C TYR A 441 -3.94 -20.51 26.56
N TYR A 442 -5.13 -21.03 26.88
CA TYR A 442 -5.88 -20.62 28.06
C TYR A 442 -5.10 -20.94 29.33
N ASP A 443 -4.68 -22.20 29.47
CA ASP A 443 -4.00 -22.69 30.67
C ASP A 443 -2.69 -21.94 30.90
N TYR A 444 -1.92 -21.64 29.84
CA TYR A 444 -0.71 -20.84 29.98
C TYR A 444 -1.01 -19.37 30.32
N LEU A 445 -2.00 -18.77 29.67
CA LEU A 445 -2.38 -17.38 29.92
C LEU A 445 -2.86 -17.16 31.37
N TYR A 446 -3.55 -18.15 31.93
CA TYR A 446 -4.08 -18.14 33.29
C TYR A 446 -3.15 -18.75 34.34
N ASN A 447 -1.95 -19.19 33.93
CA ASN A 447 -0.91 -19.78 34.78
C ASN A 447 -1.35 -21.09 35.46
N THR A 448 -2.19 -21.88 34.80
CA THR A 448 -2.53 -23.25 35.20
C THR A 448 -1.41 -24.24 34.85
N ILE A 449 -0.64 -23.92 33.81
CA ILE A 449 0.56 -24.66 33.38
C ILE A 449 1.78 -23.74 33.36
N ASP A 450 2.97 -24.33 33.40
CA ASP A 450 4.25 -23.60 33.40
C ASP A 450 4.94 -23.55 32.02
N GLU A 451 6.11 -22.89 31.98
CA GLU A 451 6.90 -22.74 30.75
C GLU A 451 7.49 -24.08 30.27
N GLN A 452 7.72 -25.06 31.17
CA GLN A 452 8.24 -26.37 30.79
C GLN A 452 7.18 -27.15 30.01
N GLU A 453 5.95 -27.20 30.52
CA GLU A 453 4.82 -27.86 29.86
C GLU A 453 4.54 -27.24 28.48
N VAL A 454 4.61 -25.91 28.36
CA VAL A 454 4.49 -25.22 27.07
C VAL A 454 5.60 -25.61 26.10
N ASN A 455 6.85 -25.69 26.56
CA ASN A 455 7.98 -26.06 25.72
C ASN A 455 7.87 -27.52 25.24
N GLU A 456 7.40 -28.43 26.09
CA GLU A 456 7.14 -29.82 25.73
C GLU A 456 6.04 -29.92 24.67
N PHE A 457 4.90 -29.24 24.88
CA PHE A 457 3.83 -29.16 23.90
C PHE A 457 4.34 -28.64 22.55
N MET A 458 5.05 -27.52 22.55
CA MET A 458 5.57 -26.90 21.32
C MET A 458 6.58 -27.79 20.60
N LYS A 459 7.38 -28.56 21.33
CA LYS A 459 8.32 -29.53 20.75
C LYS A 459 7.58 -30.65 20.03
N GLU A 460 6.55 -31.22 20.62
CA GLU A 460 5.75 -32.27 19.96
C GLU A 460 4.92 -31.69 18.80
N TYR A 461 4.35 -30.50 18.96
CA TYR A 461 3.56 -29.84 17.92
C TYR A 461 4.39 -29.56 16.66
N LYS A 462 5.61 -29.02 16.82
CA LYS A 462 6.56 -28.71 15.73
C LYS A 462 7.09 -29.94 14.99
N LYS A 463 6.97 -31.16 15.55
CA LYS A 463 7.30 -32.40 14.81
C LYS A 463 6.29 -32.73 13.72
N LYS A 464 5.04 -32.30 13.90
CA LYS A 464 3.91 -32.63 13.02
C LYS A 464 3.46 -31.45 12.16
N HIS A 465 3.78 -30.23 12.58
CA HIS A 465 3.28 -29.00 11.96
C HIS A 465 4.41 -27.98 11.77
N GLU A 466 4.40 -27.29 10.64
CA GLU A 466 5.20 -26.10 10.45
C GLU A 466 4.45 -24.87 10.98
N VAL A 467 5.17 -23.99 11.68
CA VAL A 467 4.60 -22.77 12.27
C VAL A 467 5.57 -21.59 12.15
N THR A 468 5.06 -20.37 12.31
CA THR A 468 5.88 -19.16 12.42
C THR A 468 5.58 -18.39 13.71
N ASN A 469 6.58 -17.70 14.25
CA ASN A 469 6.37 -16.74 15.35
C ASN A 469 5.86 -15.37 14.85
N GLY A 470 5.49 -15.26 13.57
CA GLY A 470 5.15 -13.99 12.93
C GLY A 470 6.28 -12.97 13.05
N HIS A 471 5.92 -11.69 13.17
CA HIS A 471 6.87 -10.59 13.22
C HIS A 471 7.26 -10.14 14.63
N PHE A 472 6.78 -10.82 15.69
CA PHE A 472 7.06 -10.47 17.08
C PHE A 472 8.57 -10.30 17.36
N PHE A 473 9.41 -11.15 16.75
CA PHE A 473 10.87 -11.15 16.92
C PHE A 473 11.66 -10.61 15.72
N ARG A 474 11.00 -10.43 14.57
CA ARG A 474 11.60 -9.95 13.32
C ARG A 474 10.58 -9.00 12.69
N GLY A 475 10.69 -7.70 12.97
CA GLY A 475 9.80 -6.71 12.35
C GLY A 475 9.91 -6.73 10.83
N VAL A 476 8.90 -6.19 10.15
CA VAL A 476 9.02 -5.86 8.72
C VAL A 476 10.06 -4.73 8.58
N LEU A 477 11.12 -4.99 7.79
CA LEU A 477 12.24 -4.06 7.57
C LEU A 477 11.81 -2.87 6.70
#